data_AF-A0A1A7XNZ6-F1
#
_entry.id   AF-A0A1A7XNZ6-F1
#
_cell.length_a   1.000
_cell.length_b   1.000
_cell.length_c   1.000
_cell.angle_alpha   90.00
_cell.angle_beta   90.00
_cell.angle_gamma   90.00
#
_symmetry.space_group_name_H-M   'P 1'
#
loop_
_entity.id
_entity.type
_entity.pdbx_description
1 polymer ?
#
loop_
_entity_poly.entity_id
_entity_poly.type
_entity_poly.pdbx_seq_one_letter_code
_entity_poly.pdbx_strand_id
1 'polypeptide(L)'
;QALNLQKFYKMLRNNGFPKDHIKTFFANRGQLPADVEGVYSATEKAVIRNHVSYICRKQHCADTLVLYLNSPTRSDGTMLLWDTNLNGIADIKERYMVNELLADLAGCRATRVLLFVDQSYTGVLSKRLRSSHKHLNVVLIQSPSQQSEPQRLSQSLQDSWSFIGPTTCLLDHLEKVN
;
A
#
# COMPACT_ATOMS: atom_id res chain seq x y z
N GLN A 1 16.10 -1.36 8.20
CA GLN A 1 15.46 -2.70 8.16
C GLN A 1 13.98 -2.51 7.81
N ALA A 2 13.45 -3.26 6.84
CA ALA A 2 12.08 -3.11 6.36
C ALA A 2 11.08 -4.02 7.11
N LEU A 3 11.03 -3.87 8.44
CA LEU A 3 10.25 -4.76 9.32
C LEU A 3 8.74 -4.75 8.96
N ASN A 4 8.19 -3.59 8.61
CA ASN A 4 6.77 -3.44 8.28
C ASN A 4 6.40 -4.28 7.06
N LEU A 5 7.26 -4.25 6.04
CA LEU A 5 7.06 -5.01 4.82
C LEU A 5 7.11 -6.52 5.08
N GLN A 6 8.05 -6.98 5.94
CA GLN A 6 8.13 -8.38 6.33
C GLN A 6 6.90 -8.82 7.13
N LYS A 7 6.43 -8.02 8.09
CA LYS A 7 5.22 -8.29 8.87
C LYS A 7 3.98 -8.35 7.96
N PHE A 8 3.85 -7.39 7.05
CA PHE A 8 2.72 -7.34 6.12
C PHE A 8 2.74 -8.53 5.14
N TYR A 9 3.92 -8.88 4.61
CA TYR A 9 4.09 -10.06 3.76
C TYR A 9 3.66 -11.34 4.49
N LYS A 10 4.13 -11.54 5.74
CA LYS A 10 3.72 -12.68 6.57
C LYS A 10 2.22 -12.69 6.83
N MET A 11 1.61 -11.54 7.11
CA MET A 11 0.16 -11.43 7.25
C MET A 11 -0.58 -11.87 5.98
N LEU A 12 -0.16 -11.42 4.80
CA LEU A 12 -0.75 -11.87 3.53
C LEU A 12 -0.63 -13.39 3.37
N ARG A 13 0.56 -13.96 3.64
CA ARG A 13 0.79 -15.40 3.56
C ARG A 13 -0.10 -16.19 4.53
N ASN A 14 -0.25 -15.70 5.76
CA ASN A 14 -1.11 -16.32 6.78
C ASN A 14 -2.60 -16.24 6.42
N ASN A 15 -3.00 -15.25 5.62
CA ASN A 15 -4.35 -15.09 5.08
C ASN A 15 -4.54 -15.75 3.70
N GLY A 16 -3.62 -16.64 3.29
CA GLY A 16 -3.80 -17.50 2.12
C GLY A 16 -3.37 -16.90 0.78
N PHE A 17 -2.75 -15.71 0.75
CA PHE A 17 -2.24 -15.14 -0.51
C PHE A 17 -1.06 -15.96 -1.02
N PRO A 18 -1.11 -16.54 -2.25
CA PRO A 18 0.00 -17.28 -2.83
C PRO A 18 1.24 -16.40 -3.02
N LYS A 19 2.44 -16.94 -2.78
CA LYS A 19 3.69 -16.16 -2.78
C LYS A 19 3.98 -15.52 -4.13
N ASP A 20 3.66 -16.22 -5.20
CA ASP A 20 3.79 -15.83 -6.59
C ASP A 20 2.82 -14.70 -6.99
N HIS A 21 1.74 -14.54 -6.22
CA HIS A 21 0.76 -13.46 -6.36
C HIS A 21 1.07 -12.23 -5.49
N ILE A 22 2.10 -12.27 -4.65
CA ILE A 22 2.56 -11.13 -3.86
C ILE A 22 3.75 -10.48 -4.59
N LYS A 23 3.60 -9.22 -4.99
CA LYS A 23 4.66 -8.43 -5.62
C LYS A 23 5.09 -7.31 -4.69
N THR A 24 6.38 -7.28 -4.40
CA THR A 24 6.97 -6.33 -3.45
C THR A 24 7.81 -5.33 -4.23
N PHE A 25 7.46 -4.04 -4.21
CA PHE A 25 8.28 -2.98 -4.78
C PHE A 25 9.02 -2.25 -3.67
N PHE A 26 10.34 -2.35 -3.63
CA PHE A 26 11.17 -1.83 -2.55
C PHE A 26 12.43 -1.13 -3.06
N ALA A 27 13.04 -0.31 -2.21
CA ALA A 27 14.27 0.42 -2.46
C ALA A 27 15.33 -0.38 -3.24
N ASN A 28 15.97 0.24 -4.22
CA ASN A 28 17.13 -0.37 -4.88
C ASN A 28 18.25 -0.49 -3.84
N ARG A 29 18.76 -1.72 -3.61
CA ARG A 29 19.84 -2.06 -2.66
C ARG A 29 19.45 -2.24 -1.18
N GLY A 30 18.17 -2.23 -0.83
CA GLY A 30 17.76 -2.62 0.51
C GLY A 30 17.76 -4.15 0.67
N GLN A 31 18.54 -4.70 1.61
CA GLN A 31 18.42 -6.11 2.00
C GLN A 31 17.06 -6.30 2.68
N LEU A 32 16.09 -6.81 1.91
CA LEU A 32 14.92 -7.45 2.51
C LEU A 32 15.35 -8.79 3.11
N PRO A 33 14.72 -9.23 4.21
CA PRO A 33 14.93 -10.58 4.72
C PRO A 33 14.68 -11.61 3.62
N ALA A 34 15.46 -12.70 3.61
CA ALA A 34 15.37 -13.77 2.60
C ALA A 34 13.95 -14.35 2.45
N ASP A 35 13.12 -14.22 3.51
CA ASP A 35 11.74 -14.68 3.57
C ASP A 35 10.77 -13.91 2.64
N VAL A 36 11.17 -12.74 2.12
CA VAL A 36 10.33 -11.92 1.23
C VAL A 36 10.74 -12.20 -0.22
N GLU A 37 9.95 -13.04 -0.90
CA GLU A 37 10.12 -13.33 -2.33
C GLU A 37 9.39 -12.29 -3.21
N GLY A 38 9.72 -12.26 -4.51
CA GLY A 38 9.02 -11.41 -5.49
C GLY A 38 9.32 -9.92 -5.31
N VAL A 39 10.57 -9.60 -4.98
CA VAL A 39 11.04 -8.23 -4.75
C VAL A 39 11.52 -7.60 -6.06
N TYR A 40 10.98 -6.43 -6.36
CA TYR A 40 11.32 -5.61 -7.51
C TYR A 40 11.78 -4.24 -7.01
N SER A 41 12.70 -3.64 -7.76
CA SER A 41 13.15 -2.29 -7.48
C SER A 41 12.01 -1.29 -7.72
N ALA A 42 11.71 -0.45 -6.72
CA ALA A 42 10.73 0.63 -6.82
C ALA A 42 11.27 1.85 -7.61
N THR A 43 12.05 1.61 -8.66
CA THR A 43 12.69 2.63 -9.51
C THR A 43 11.89 2.93 -10.76
N GLU A 44 11.09 1.96 -11.23
CA GLU A 44 10.36 2.06 -12.49
C GLU A 44 8.87 2.30 -12.23
N LYS A 45 8.46 3.57 -12.10
CA LYS A 45 7.05 3.95 -11.89
C LYS A 45 6.11 3.30 -12.90
N ALA A 46 6.50 3.29 -14.18
CA ALA A 46 5.68 2.71 -15.24
C ALA A 46 5.37 1.24 -15.00
N VAL A 47 6.32 0.45 -14.49
CA VAL A 47 6.13 -0.97 -14.17
C VAL A 47 5.12 -1.13 -13.04
N ILE A 48 5.25 -0.34 -11.97
CA ILE A 48 4.32 -0.36 -10.83
C ILE A 48 2.90 -0.03 -11.31
N ARG A 49 2.75 1.07 -12.03
CA ARG A 49 1.46 1.54 -12.54
C ARG A 49 0.80 0.54 -13.49
N ASN A 50 1.57 0.01 -14.43
CA ASN A 50 1.09 -1.01 -15.37
C ASN A 50 0.64 -2.27 -14.63
N HIS A 51 1.37 -2.70 -13.60
CA HIS A 51 1.00 -3.88 -12.82
C HIS A 51 -0.33 -3.69 -12.07
N VAL A 52 -0.48 -2.57 -11.35
CA VAL A 52 -1.72 -2.24 -10.62
C VAL A 52 -2.90 -2.15 -11.59
N SER A 53 -2.74 -1.38 -12.67
CA SER A 53 -3.77 -1.20 -13.70
C SER A 53 -4.15 -2.50 -14.39
N TYR A 54 -3.17 -3.38 -14.68
CA TYR A 54 -3.42 -4.69 -15.30
C TYR A 54 -4.32 -5.56 -14.42
N ILE A 55 -3.94 -5.78 -13.15
CA ILE A 55 -4.74 -6.59 -12.23
C ILE A 55 -6.14 -6.01 -12.09
N CYS A 56 -6.22 -4.68 -12.00
CA CYS A 56 -7.47 -3.99 -11.78
C CYS A 56 -8.44 -4.07 -12.97
N ARG A 57 -7.93 -4.11 -14.21
CA ARG A 57 -8.77 -4.12 -15.43
C ARG A 57 -9.03 -5.53 -15.97
N LYS A 58 -8.16 -6.49 -15.67
CA LYS A 58 -8.28 -7.85 -16.19
C LYS A 58 -9.45 -8.58 -15.51
N GLN A 59 -10.40 -9.06 -16.31
CA GLN A 59 -11.52 -9.87 -15.80
C GLN A 59 -11.02 -11.18 -15.20
N HIS A 60 -11.65 -11.61 -14.11
CA HIS A 60 -11.34 -12.85 -13.39
C HIS A 60 -9.86 -12.98 -12.96
N CYS A 61 -9.16 -11.84 -12.81
CA CYS A 61 -7.75 -11.83 -12.42
C CYS A 61 -7.57 -12.00 -10.91
N ALA A 62 -8.41 -11.35 -10.12
CA ALA A 62 -8.38 -11.43 -8.66
C ALA A 62 -9.75 -11.04 -8.10
N ASP A 63 -10.24 -11.79 -7.11
CA ASP A 63 -11.44 -11.40 -6.36
C ASP A 63 -11.15 -10.24 -5.40
N THR A 64 -9.97 -10.25 -4.78
CA THR A 64 -9.50 -9.19 -3.88
C THR A 64 -8.11 -8.72 -4.30
N LEU A 65 -7.96 -7.41 -4.50
CA LEU A 65 -6.66 -6.77 -4.69
C LEU A 65 -6.26 -6.08 -3.38
N VAL A 66 -5.11 -6.45 -2.82
CA VAL A 66 -4.56 -5.79 -1.62
C VAL A 66 -3.36 -4.95 -2.02
N LEU A 67 -3.37 -3.68 -1.63
CA LEU A 67 -2.25 -2.75 -1.82
C LEU A 67 -1.78 -2.25 -0.46
N TYR A 68 -0.47 -2.30 -0.23
CA TYR A 68 0.17 -1.74 0.95
C TYR A 68 1.12 -0.62 0.54
N LEU A 69 0.87 0.58 1.04
CA LEU A 69 1.65 1.78 0.77
C LEU A 69 2.36 2.22 2.04
N ASN A 70 3.70 2.23 2.02
CA ASN A 70 4.55 2.60 3.16
C ASN A 70 5.63 3.64 2.80
N SER A 71 5.64 4.16 1.56
CA SER A 71 6.65 5.14 1.18
C SER A 71 6.38 6.53 1.76
N PRO A 72 7.41 7.38 1.96
CA PRO A 72 7.22 8.77 2.31
C PRO A 72 6.37 9.50 1.27
N THR A 73 5.65 10.52 1.71
CA THR A 73 4.76 11.33 0.87
C THR A 73 5.09 12.81 0.99
N ARG A 74 4.83 13.55 -0.09
CA ARG A 74 4.77 15.01 -0.07
C ARG A 74 3.46 15.47 0.58
N SER A 75 3.37 16.76 0.91
CA SER A 75 2.19 17.36 1.53
C SER A 75 0.90 17.25 0.69
N ASP A 76 1.02 17.04 -0.62
CA ASP A 76 -0.09 16.78 -1.54
C ASP A 76 -0.46 15.28 -1.63
N GLY A 77 0.14 14.43 -0.81
CA GLY A 77 -0.05 12.99 -0.82
C GLY A 77 0.70 12.25 -1.93
N THR A 78 1.51 12.94 -2.75
CA THR A 78 2.33 12.31 -3.77
C THR A 78 3.35 11.37 -3.11
N MET A 79 3.31 10.09 -3.49
CA MET A 79 4.18 9.05 -2.97
C MET A 79 5.55 9.15 -3.62
N LEU A 80 6.60 9.09 -2.80
CA LEU A 80 7.98 9.07 -3.27
C LEU A 80 8.41 7.64 -3.56
N LEU A 81 8.94 7.42 -4.76
CA LEU A 81 9.56 6.17 -5.18
C LEU A 81 11.08 6.24 -4.90
N TRP A 82 11.81 5.18 -5.26
CA TRP A 82 13.24 5.15 -5.01
C TRP A 82 13.99 6.15 -5.88
N ASP A 83 14.83 6.96 -5.24
CA ASP A 83 15.76 7.88 -5.90
C ASP A 83 16.86 7.08 -6.60
N THR A 84 16.76 6.96 -7.92
CA THR A 84 17.66 6.09 -8.70
C THR A 84 19.00 6.76 -8.98
N ASN A 85 19.00 8.08 -9.12
CA ASN A 85 20.20 8.86 -9.46
C ASN A 85 20.92 9.41 -8.20
N LEU A 86 20.32 9.21 -7.02
CA LEU A 86 20.85 9.57 -5.70
C LEU A 86 21.12 11.07 -5.54
N ASN A 87 20.36 11.90 -6.24
CA ASN A 87 20.52 13.35 -6.20
C ASN A 87 19.69 14.02 -5.07
N GLY A 88 18.86 13.25 -4.36
CA GLY A 88 17.96 13.74 -3.30
C GLY A 88 16.77 14.55 -3.82
N ILE A 89 16.53 14.56 -5.13
CA ILE A 89 15.46 15.29 -5.81
C ILE A 89 14.52 14.26 -6.42
N ALA A 90 13.32 14.16 -5.86
CA ALA A 90 12.30 13.29 -6.45
C ALA A 90 11.89 13.82 -7.82
N ASP A 91 12.32 13.18 -8.91
CA ASP A 91 11.94 13.55 -10.27
C ASP A 91 10.50 13.11 -10.61
N ILE A 92 9.94 13.54 -11.74
CA ILE A 92 8.58 13.14 -12.19
C ILE A 92 8.44 11.61 -12.25
N LYS A 93 9.51 10.91 -12.63
CA LYS A 93 9.55 9.44 -12.68
C LYS A 93 9.59 8.79 -11.30
N GLU A 94 10.01 9.53 -10.28
CA GLU A 94 10.15 9.07 -8.89
C GLU A 94 8.98 9.53 -8.01
N ARG A 95 7.98 10.17 -8.62
CA ARG A 95 6.76 10.64 -7.96
C ARG A 95 5.57 9.85 -8.48
N TYR A 96 4.92 9.10 -7.60
CA TYR A 96 3.66 8.44 -7.88
C TYR A 96 2.51 9.22 -7.25
N MET A 97 1.78 9.97 -8.08
CA MET A 97 0.77 10.91 -7.60
C MET A 97 -0.52 10.20 -7.18
N VAL A 98 -1.29 10.81 -6.28
CA VAL A 98 -2.63 10.33 -5.89
C VAL A 98 -3.54 10.16 -7.10
N ASN A 99 -3.51 11.11 -8.05
CA ASN A 99 -4.32 11.02 -9.27
C ASN A 99 -3.89 9.86 -10.19
N GLU A 100 -2.60 9.50 -10.20
CA GLU A 100 -2.11 8.36 -10.95
C GLU A 100 -2.64 7.06 -10.33
N LEU A 101 -2.54 6.91 -9.00
CA LEU A 101 -3.09 5.75 -8.28
C LEU A 101 -4.60 5.60 -8.51
N LEU A 102 -5.36 6.69 -8.45
CA LEU A 102 -6.79 6.67 -8.74
C LEU A 102 -7.07 6.32 -10.20
N ALA A 103 -6.26 6.78 -11.15
CA ALA A 103 -6.43 6.38 -12.55
C ALA A 103 -6.15 4.88 -12.76
N ASP A 104 -5.20 4.33 -11.99
CA ASP A 104 -4.82 2.92 -12.07
C ASP A 104 -5.85 2.00 -11.38
N LEU A 105 -6.59 2.51 -10.39
CA LEU A 105 -7.65 1.80 -9.66
C LEU A 105 -9.08 2.06 -10.19
N ALA A 106 -9.26 3.00 -11.11
CA ALA A 106 -10.57 3.39 -11.58
C ALA A 106 -11.34 2.24 -12.23
N GLY A 107 -12.54 1.95 -11.71
CA GLY A 107 -13.42 0.92 -12.27
C GLY A 107 -12.89 -0.50 -12.10
N CYS A 108 -12.19 -0.76 -11.00
CA CYS A 108 -11.56 -2.04 -10.73
C CYS A 108 -12.52 -3.23 -10.81
N ARG A 109 -12.11 -4.28 -11.52
CA ARG A 109 -12.87 -5.52 -11.73
C ARG A 109 -12.78 -6.49 -10.56
N ALA A 110 -11.83 -6.30 -9.64
CA ALA A 110 -11.80 -7.04 -8.38
C ALA A 110 -13.08 -6.73 -7.57
N THR A 111 -13.60 -7.71 -6.85
CA THR A 111 -14.77 -7.52 -5.97
C THR A 111 -14.46 -6.51 -4.88
N ARG A 112 -13.24 -6.53 -4.35
CA ARG A 112 -12.76 -5.57 -3.34
C ARG A 112 -11.32 -5.17 -3.59
N VAL A 113 -11.02 -3.91 -3.35
CA VAL A 113 -9.64 -3.40 -3.27
C VAL A 113 -9.40 -2.93 -1.84
N LEU A 114 -8.46 -3.57 -1.13
CA LEU A 114 -8.08 -3.17 0.23
C LEU A 114 -6.78 -2.36 0.15
N LEU A 115 -6.85 -1.09 0.53
CA LEU A 115 -5.72 -0.17 0.45
C LEU A 115 -5.23 0.16 1.86
N PHE A 116 -4.18 -0.53 2.29
CA PHE A 116 -3.49 -0.30 3.56
C PHE A 116 -2.48 0.84 3.38
N VAL A 117 -2.64 1.92 4.14
CA VAL A 117 -1.82 3.13 3.99
C VAL A 117 -1.14 3.48 5.31
N ASP A 118 0.18 3.29 5.31
CA ASP A 118 1.11 3.63 6.39
C ASP A 118 2.05 4.74 5.89
N GLN A 119 1.46 5.90 5.59
CA GLN A 119 2.15 7.05 5.00
C GLN A 119 1.76 8.34 5.73
N SER A 120 2.52 9.41 5.53
CA SER A 120 2.09 10.75 5.95
C SER A 120 1.01 11.29 4.99
N TYR A 121 0.29 12.34 5.41
CA TYR A 121 -0.67 13.06 4.56
C TYR A 121 -1.78 12.19 3.92
N THR A 122 -2.16 11.07 4.56
CA THR A 122 -3.19 10.12 4.07
C THR A 122 -4.57 10.77 3.86
N GLY A 123 -4.85 11.88 4.55
CA GLY A 123 -6.07 12.65 4.39
C GLY A 123 -6.34 13.11 2.96
N VAL A 124 -5.30 13.37 2.16
CA VAL A 124 -5.47 13.76 0.74
C VAL A 124 -6.04 12.61 -0.07
N LEU A 125 -5.44 11.42 0.04
CA LEU A 125 -5.91 10.20 -0.62
C LEU A 125 -7.33 9.84 -0.14
N SER A 126 -7.57 9.89 1.17
CA SER A 126 -8.88 9.63 1.77
C SER A 126 -9.97 10.54 1.21
N LYS A 127 -9.71 11.86 1.13
CA LYS A 127 -10.65 12.83 0.56
C LYS A 127 -10.95 12.52 -0.90
N ARG A 128 -9.92 12.23 -1.70
CA ARG A 128 -10.07 11.94 -3.14
C ARG A 128 -10.84 10.65 -3.42
N LEU A 129 -10.61 9.59 -2.63
CA LEU A 129 -11.36 8.35 -2.72
C LEU A 129 -12.84 8.56 -2.39
N ARG A 130 -13.14 9.26 -1.27
CA ARG A 130 -14.52 9.56 -0.87
C ARG A 130 -15.29 10.37 -1.92
N SER A 131 -14.62 11.28 -2.62
CA SER A 131 -15.23 12.10 -3.68
C SER A 131 -15.35 11.38 -5.03
N SER A 132 -14.95 10.11 -5.15
CA SER A 132 -14.87 9.43 -6.44
C SER A 132 -15.92 8.33 -6.62
N HIS A 133 -16.72 8.45 -7.68
CA HIS A 133 -17.67 7.41 -8.08
C HIS A 133 -17.03 6.23 -8.82
N LYS A 134 -15.72 6.27 -9.11
CA LYS A 134 -14.99 5.22 -9.83
C LYS A 134 -14.33 4.18 -8.91
N HIS A 135 -14.45 4.35 -7.59
CA HIS A 135 -13.70 3.59 -6.58
C HIS A 135 -14.61 3.00 -5.50
N LEU A 136 -15.84 2.62 -5.85
CA LEU A 136 -16.87 2.15 -4.90
C LEU A 136 -16.47 0.86 -4.15
N ASN A 137 -15.61 0.04 -4.75
CA ASN A 137 -15.08 -1.19 -4.18
C ASN A 137 -13.71 -1.01 -3.49
N VAL A 138 -13.22 0.23 -3.36
CA VAL A 138 -11.94 0.52 -2.70
C VAL A 138 -12.18 0.87 -1.24
N VAL A 139 -11.62 0.07 -0.34
CA VAL A 139 -11.66 0.27 1.12
C VAL A 139 -10.29 0.77 1.57
N LEU A 140 -10.26 1.98 2.10
CA LEU A 140 -9.05 2.57 2.68
C LEU A 140 -8.91 2.13 4.14
N ILE A 141 -7.77 1.50 4.45
CA ILE A 141 -7.37 1.10 5.79
C ILE A 141 -6.16 1.94 6.15
N GLN A 142 -6.37 2.91 7.04
CA GLN A 142 -5.35 3.88 7.43
C GLN A 142 -5.14 3.83 8.93
N SER A 143 -3.94 4.21 9.37
CA SER A 143 -3.65 4.40 10.79
C SER A 143 -4.46 5.58 11.34
N PRO A 144 -5.10 5.47 12.52
CA PRO A 144 -5.76 6.59 13.16
C PRO A 144 -4.72 7.67 13.47
N SER A 145 -4.91 8.85 12.90
CA SER A 145 -4.01 9.99 13.10
C SER A 145 -4.40 10.69 14.40
N GLN A 146 -3.81 10.29 15.53
CA GLN A 146 -3.80 11.18 16.68
C GLN A 146 -2.78 12.30 16.41
N GLN A 147 -3.27 13.53 16.35
CA GLN A 147 -2.52 14.75 16.07
C GLN A 147 -1.56 15.18 17.20
N SER A 148 -1.09 14.28 18.06
CA SER A 148 -0.20 14.64 19.18
C SER A 148 0.62 13.44 19.65
N GLU A 149 1.94 13.65 19.76
CA GLU A 149 3.01 12.77 20.31
C GLU A 149 3.84 11.95 19.29
N PRO A 150 5.16 12.22 19.12
CA PRO A 150 5.82 11.91 17.84
C PRO A 150 6.59 10.58 17.76
N GLN A 151 6.78 9.79 18.82
CA GLN A 151 7.81 8.72 18.75
C GLN A 151 7.52 7.36 19.41
N ARG A 152 6.44 7.17 20.18
CA ARG A 152 6.16 5.87 20.86
C ARG A 152 5.03 5.01 20.28
N LEU A 153 4.25 5.52 19.32
CA LEU A 153 3.03 4.87 18.82
C LEU A 153 3.17 4.18 17.45
N SER A 154 4.22 4.47 16.68
CA SER A 154 4.41 3.86 15.35
C SER A 154 4.69 2.34 15.40
N GLN A 155 5.19 1.85 16.53
CA GLN A 155 5.39 0.40 16.77
C GLN A 155 4.08 -0.32 17.11
N SER A 156 3.15 0.34 17.82
CA SER A 156 1.91 -0.26 18.34
C SER A 156 0.92 -0.69 17.25
N LEU A 157 0.90 -0.04 16.08
CA LEU A 157 -0.04 -0.33 14.99
C LEU A 157 0.52 -1.18 13.85
N GLN A 158 1.86 -1.20 13.67
CA GLN A 158 2.53 -2.24 12.87
C GLN A 158 2.16 -3.63 13.39
N ASP A 159 2.00 -3.73 14.71
CA ASP A 159 1.54 -4.93 15.37
C ASP A 159 0.05 -5.20 15.05
N SER A 160 -0.81 -4.17 15.05
CA SER A 160 -2.27 -4.31 14.78
C SER A 160 -2.58 -5.07 13.49
N TRP A 161 -2.09 -4.62 12.33
CA TRP A 161 -2.40 -5.31 11.07
C TRP A 161 -1.67 -6.65 10.95
N SER A 162 -0.50 -6.79 11.58
CA SER A 162 0.26 -8.05 11.54
C SER A 162 -0.45 -9.22 12.21
N PHE A 163 -1.41 -8.93 13.11
CA PHE A 163 -2.23 -9.93 13.78
C PHE A 163 -3.53 -10.27 13.05
N ILE A 164 -3.85 -9.60 11.94
CA ILE A 164 -5.02 -9.96 11.12
C ILE A 164 -4.79 -11.38 10.61
N GLY A 165 -5.65 -12.31 11.03
CA GLY A 165 -5.63 -13.69 10.59
C GLY A 165 -6.96 -14.14 9.96
N PRO A 166 -7.03 -15.38 9.45
CA PRO A 166 -8.21 -15.89 8.76
C PRO A 166 -9.49 -15.89 9.61
N THR A 167 -9.35 -15.93 10.93
CA THR A 167 -10.45 -15.91 11.91
C THR A 167 -10.81 -14.50 12.38
N THR A 168 -10.07 -13.48 11.95
CA THR A 168 -10.29 -12.08 12.34
C THR A 168 -11.28 -11.44 11.38
N CYS A 169 -12.44 -11.01 11.90
CA CYS A 169 -13.33 -10.15 11.14
C CYS A 169 -12.64 -8.79 10.93
N LEU A 170 -12.43 -8.41 9.67
CA LEU A 170 -11.74 -7.17 9.33
C LEU A 170 -12.54 -5.94 9.81
N LEU A 171 -13.87 -5.98 9.76
CA LEU A 171 -14.71 -4.87 10.23
C LEU A 171 -14.53 -4.65 11.74
N ASP A 172 -14.62 -5.72 12.53
CA ASP A 172 -14.40 -5.65 13.98
C ASP A 172 -12.99 -5.14 14.33
N HIS A 173 -11.99 -5.51 13.52
CA HIS A 173 -10.63 -5.03 13.69
C HIS A 173 -10.49 -3.54 13.38
N LEU A 174 -11.17 -3.04 12.34
CA LEU A 174 -11.16 -1.64 11.96
C LEU A 174 -11.96 -0.75 12.93
N GLU A 175 -13.05 -1.27 13.52
CA GLU A 175 -13.85 -0.56 14.52
C GLU A 175 -13.14 -0.44 15.88
N LYS A 176 -12.33 -1.43 16.27
CA LYS A 176 -11.52 -1.38 17.51
C LYS A 176 -10.36 -0.38 17.46
N VAL A 177 -9.98 0.06 16.25
CA VAL A 177 -8.85 0.95 16.00
C VAL A 177 -9.31 2.41 15.78
N ASN A 178 -10.61 2.65 15.58
CA ASN A 178 -11.21 3.99 15.51
C ASN A 178 -11.75 4.44 16.87
#